data_AF-A0A956L0G7-F1
#
_entry.id   AF-A0A956L0G7-F1
#
_cell.length_a   1.000
_cell.length_b   1.000
_cell.length_c   1.000
_cell.angle_alpha   90.00
_cell.angle_beta   90.00
_cell.angle_gamma   90.00
#
_symmetry.space_group_name_H-M   'P 1'
#
loop_
_entity.id
_entity.type
_entity.pdbx_description
1 polymer ?
#
loop_
_entity_poly.entity_id
_entity_poly.type
_entity_poly.pdbx_seq_one_letter_code
_entity_poly.pdbx_strand_id
1 'polypeptide(L)'
;MTNPQRVFIALTSLLLAPCALTACDDPSELEASDETTTDDDSERLYYVSSTLWDDPDISVCWLTSGQATEKRWVREALLGQRSWAASANINLLGWGSCTGSETEGIQIRSGDQMVTNFLGQNPAGPTVIELDFSANTQQHWTRCTSNGLTREECIKTVALHEFGHALAFSHEHNRPDTPASCTWSPQGTNGDSTYGEWDADSILNYCNTPPQLSGLDRRGAARLYHQSVRPAPVSGDFNGDGHDDLLCHGTETGFKWIDYASASGQFLGTDWSRDANWCNSATQRLFSGDFDGDGREDLLCHDFQAGFKWVDYANASGQFLGTNWSTGNAWCDNDPQQLFIGDFDGDGHDDLLCHDSATGYKWIDYANASGQFLGTNWLRDA
;
A
#
# COMPACT_ATOMS: atom_id res chain seq x y z
N MET A 1 63.52 -4.24 -44.50
CA MET A 1 63.64 -3.41 -43.29
C MET A 1 62.80 -2.16 -43.58
N THR A 2 61.77 -1.78 -42.83
CA THR A 2 61.34 -2.15 -41.46
C THR A 2 59.81 -2.33 -41.34
N ASN A 3 59.42 -3.00 -40.25
CA ASN A 3 58.07 -3.39 -39.82
C ASN A 3 57.11 -2.19 -39.60
N PRO A 4 55.80 -2.26 -39.94
CA PRO A 4 54.83 -1.25 -39.48
C PRO A 4 54.58 -1.38 -37.96
N GLN A 5 54.47 -0.24 -37.27
CA GLN A 5 54.18 -0.23 -35.83
C GLN A 5 52.70 -0.59 -35.56
N ARG A 6 52.49 -1.50 -34.61
CA ARG A 6 51.17 -1.82 -34.07
C ARG A 6 50.74 -0.71 -33.11
N VAL A 7 49.64 -0.03 -33.41
CA VAL A 7 48.95 0.82 -32.42
C VAL A 7 48.19 -0.10 -31.46
N PHE A 8 48.52 -0.03 -30.18
CA PHE A 8 47.71 -0.63 -29.13
C PHE A 8 46.52 0.30 -28.85
N ILE A 9 45.31 -0.16 -29.19
CA ILE A 9 44.08 0.46 -28.69
C ILE A 9 43.91 -0.02 -27.24
N ALA A 10 44.02 0.90 -26.29
CA ALA A 10 43.62 0.63 -24.92
C ALA A 10 42.08 0.58 -24.88
N LEU A 11 41.53 -0.62 -24.72
CA LEU A 11 40.13 -0.77 -24.29
C LEU A 11 40.05 -0.37 -22.82
N THR A 12 39.80 0.92 -22.57
CA THR A 12 39.18 1.34 -21.32
C THR A 12 37.79 0.76 -21.29
N SER A 13 37.59 -0.28 -20.47
CA SER A 13 36.28 -0.82 -20.13
C SER A 13 35.44 0.30 -19.52
N LEU A 14 34.50 0.83 -20.31
CA LEU A 14 33.47 1.71 -19.78
C LEU A 14 32.61 0.86 -18.85
N LEU A 15 32.75 1.08 -17.54
CA LEU A 15 31.86 0.49 -16.56
C LEU A 15 30.45 1.03 -16.84
N LEU A 16 29.59 0.17 -17.39
CA LEU A 16 28.15 0.38 -17.34
C LEU A 16 27.77 0.36 -15.86
N ALA A 17 27.66 1.55 -15.26
CA ALA A 17 26.93 1.68 -14.01
C ALA A 17 25.50 1.17 -14.27
N PRO A 18 24.94 0.29 -13.42
CA PRO A 18 23.53 -0.02 -13.50
C PRO A 18 22.78 1.29 -13.24
N CYS A 19 22.08 1.78 -14.26
CA CYS A 19 21.15 2.89 -14.11
C CYS A 19 19.94 2.36 -13.34
N ALA A 20 20.03 2.40 -12.01
CA ALA A 20 18.86 2.22 -11.17
C ALA A 20 17.98 3.46 -11.36
N LEU A 21 16.73 3.27 -11.79
CA LEU A 21 15.74 4.35 -11.80
C LEU A 21 15.35 4.67 -10.35
N THR A 22 16.11 5.56 -9.71
CA THR A 22 15.81 6.15 -8.40
C THR A 22 15.02 7.44 -8.60
N ALA A 23 13.83 7.33 -9.19
CA ALA A 23 12.97 8.47 -9.55
C ALA A 23 12.01 8.92 -8.42
N CYS A 24 11.94 8.17 -7.31
CA CYS A 24 10.99 8.40 -6.21
C CYS A 24 11.68 8.57 -4.84
N ASP A 25 12.88 9.14 -4.80
CA ASP A 25 13.57 9.48 -3.54
C ASP A 25 13.63 11.02 -3.38
N ASP A 26 13.60 11.55 -2.16
CA ASP A 26 13.42 12.99 -1.89
C ASP A 26 14.71 13.79 -2.21
N PRO A 27 14.69 14.79 -3.11
CA PRO A 27 15.89 15.56 -3.44
C PRO A 27 16.42 16.42 -2.26
N SER A 28 15.66 16.59 -1.18
CA SER A 28 16.16 17.21 0.06
C SER A 28 17.04 16.29 0.92
N GLU A 29 17.10 14.99 0.60
CA GLU A 29 18.05 14.04 1.20
C GLU A 29 19.38 13.93 0.40
N LEU A 30 19.51 14.60 -0.75
CA LEU A 30 20.61 14.38 -1.70
C LEU A 30 21.75 15.43 -1.73
N GLU A 31 21.65 16.55 -1.00
CA GLU A 31 22.71 17.57 -0.96
C GLU A 31 23.06 18.01 0.48
N ALA A 32 24.07 17.32 1.05
CA ALA A 32 25.17 17.86 1.87
C ALA A 32 25.45 17.20 3.24
N SER A 33 26.28 16.15 3.24
CA SER A 33 27.32 16.00 4.26
C SER A 33 28.54 15.20 3.76
N ASP A 34 29.69 15.87 3.69
CA ASP A 34 31.00 15.21 3.71
C ASP A 34 31.30 14.77 5.16
N GLU A 35 30.58 13.75 5.63
CA GLU A 35 30.87 13.06 6.88
C GLU A 35 30.98 11.55 6.64
N THR A 36 32.02 10.95 7.22
CA THR A 36 32.22 9.51 7.23
C THR A 36 31.26 8.85 8.22
N THR A 37 30.00 8.65 7.82
CA THR A 37 29.11 7.69 8.44
C THR A 37 29.09 6.41 7.60
N THR A 38 29.36 5.28 8.24
CA THR A 38 29.17 3.97 7.62
C THR A 38 27.70 3.80 7.25
N ASP A 39 27.47 3.36 6.02
CA ASP A 39 26.22 2.75 5.58
C ASP A 39 25.91 1.57 6.53
N ASP A 40 24.95 1.76 7.45
CA ASP A 40 24.59 0.78 8.49
C ASP A 40 23.21 0.19 8.19
N ASP A 41 23.24 -0.94 7.49
CA ASP A 41 22.10 -1.75 7.01
C ASP A 41 21.26 -2.39 8.16
N SER A 42 20.81 -1.64 9.18
CA SER A 42 20.16 -2.28 10.36
C SER A 42 19.04 -1.51 11.14
N GLU A 43 17.74 -1.65 10.78
CA GLU A 43 16.54 -1.29 11.63
C GLU A 43 15.28 -2.22 11.47
N ARG A 44 14.64 -2.79 12.52
CA ARG A 44 14.10 -4.20 12.50
C ARG A 44 12.57 -4.48 12.36
N LEU A 45 12.31 -5.73 11.95
CA LEU A 45 11.23 -6.67 12.36
C LEU A 45 11.81 -8.09 12.57
N TYR A 46 11.12 -9.03 13.22
CA TYR A 46 11.51 -10.46 13.31
C TYR A 46 10.61 -11.36 12.45
N TYR A 47 11.17 -12.16 11.54
CA TYR A 47 10.38 -12.93 10.56
C TYR A 47 11.06 -14.22 10.09
N VAL A 48 10.29 -15.09 9.42
CA VAL A 48 10.79 -16.26 8.68
C VAL A 48 10.92 -15.89 7.21
N SER A 49 12.14 -15.68 6.74
CA SER A 49 12.43 -15.23 5.37
C SER A 49 11.96 -16.19 4.28
N SER A 50 11.99 -17.50 4.56
CA SER A 50 11.63 -18.56 3.61
C SER A 50 10.13 -18.79 3.43
N THR A 51 9.28 -18.03 4.12
CA THR A 51 7.81 -18.15 4.06
C THR A 51 7.09 -16.81 3.83
N LEU A 52 7.81 -15.78 3.38
CA LEU A 52 7.17 -14.58 2.82
C LEU A 52 6.31 -14.98 1.62
N TRP A 53 5.22 -14.23 1.38
CA TRP A 53 4.38 -14.43 0.20
C TRP A 53 5.05 -13.81 -1.03
N ASP A 54 5.31 -14.63 -2.05
CA ASP A 54 5.89 -14.18 -3.33
C ASP A 54 4.88 -13.39 -4.19
N ASP A 55 3.57 -13.67 -4.03
CA ASP A 55 2.48 -13.01 -4.74
C ASP A 55 1.80 -11.96 -3.83
N PRO A 56 1.69 -10.67 -4.23
CA PRO A 56 0.96 -9.67 -3.47
C PRO A 56 -0.56 -9.92 -3.43
N ASP A 57 -1.14 -10.70 -4.35
CA ASP A 57 -2.58 -10.98 -4.43
C ASP A 57 -2.96 -12.20 -3.58
N ILE A 58 -2.98 -12.04 -2.26
CA ILE A 58 -3.30 -13.11 -1.32
C ILE A 58 -4.82 -13.34 -1.25
N SER A 59 -5.27 -14.53 -1.64
CA SER A 59 -6.67 -14.94 -1.49
C SER A 59 -7.05 -15.17 -0.02
N VAL A 60 -8.25 -14.73 0.36
CA VAL A 60 -8.80 -14.81 1.72
C VAL A 60 -10.22 -15.38 1.70
N CYS A 61 -10.55 -16.31 2.59
CA CYS A 61 -11.92 -16.83 2.73
C CYS A 61 -12.30 -17.23 4.17
N TRP A 62 -13.60 -17.36 4.44
CA TRP A 62 -14.15 -17.77 5.74
C TRP A 62 -14.53 -19.25 5.76
N LEU A 63 -13.94 -20.00 6.68
CA LEU A 63 -14.28 -21.41 6.94
C LEU A 63 -15.59 -21.59 7.75
N THR A 64 -16.03 -20.54 8.43
CA THR A 64 -17.19 -20.55 9.35
C THR A 64 -18.31 -19.68 8.81
N SER A 65 -19.56 -20.03 9.08
CA SER A 65 -20.74 -19.25 8.68
C SER A 65 -21.24 -18.35 9.83
N GLY A 66 -21.98 -17.28 9.50
CA GLY A 66 -22.45 -16.29 10.49
C GLY A 66 -21.43 -15.21 10.84
N GLN A 67 -21.62 -14.55 11.99
CA GLN A 67 -20.79 -13.46 12.56
C GLN A 67 -20.46 -12.31 11.58
N ALA A 68 -21.45 -11.85 10.81
CA ALA A 68 -21.24 -10.83 9.78
C ALA A 68 -20.64 -9.52 10.33
N THR A 69 -21.00 -9.12 11.54
CA THR A 69 -20.49 -7.91 12.21
C THR A 69 -19.00 -8.03 12.53
N GLU A 70 -18.59 -9.16 13.11
CA GLU A 70 -17.21 -9.40 13.53
C GLU A 70 -16.30 -9.62 12.32
N LYS A 71 -16.78 -10.32 11.30
CA LYS A 71 -16.08 -10.48 10.02
C LYS A 71 -15.86 -9.15 9.30
N ARG A 72 -16.84 -8.24 9.35
CA ARG A 72 -16.69 -6.88 8.86
C ARG A 72 -15.59 -6.14 9.61
N TRP A 73 -15.56 -6.22 10.94
CA TRP A 73 -14.49 -5.60 11.74
C TRP A 73 -13.10 -6.14 11.42
N VAL A 74 -12.96 -7.46 11.23
CA VAL A 74 -11.70 -8.07 10.79
C VAL A 74 -11.29 -7.55 9.41
N ARG A 75 -12.20 -7.55 8.43
CA ARG A 75 -11.93 -7.03 7.07
C ARG A 75 -11.54 -5.54 7.10
N GLU A 76 -12.23 -4.72 7.89
CA GLU A 76 -11.88 -3.30 8.10
C GLU A 76 -10.48 -3.12 8.69
N ALA A 77 -10.10 -3.93 9.68
CA ALA A 77 -8.76 -3.85 10.27
C ALA A 77 -7.67 -4.27 9.29
N LEU A 78 -7.89 -5.33 8.51
CA LEU A 78 -6.90 -5.88 7.58
C LEU A 78 -6.78 -5.10 6.26
N LEU A 79 -7.82 -4.35 5.85
CA LEU A 79 -7.80 -3.51 4.64
C LEU A 79 -7.56 -2.01 4.90
N GLY A 80 -7.56 -1.55 6.15
CA GLY A 80 -7.31 -0.14 6.47
C GLY A 80 -5.88 0.30 6.18
N GLN A 81 -5.63 1.59 5.88
CA GLN A 81 -4.29 2.08 5.52
C GLN A 81 -3.18 1.90 6.58
N ARG A 82 -3.53 1.63 7.84
CA ARG A 82 -2.57 1.27 8.90
C ARG A 82 -2.50 -0.23 9.18
N SER A 83 -3.04 -1.06 8.29
CA SER A 83 -2.90 -2.51 8.31
C SER A 83 -1.56 -2.94 7.75
N TRP A 84 -1.22 -4.22 7.96
CA TRP A 84 -0.09 -4.83 7.29
C TRP A 84 -0.25 -4.83 5.77
N ALA A 85 -1.44 -5.17 5.26
CA ALA A 85 -1.66 -5.32 3.82
C ALA A 85 -1.46 -4.00 3.07
N ALA A 86 -1.98 -2.89 3.59
CA ALA A 86 -1.73 -1.55 3.05
C ALA A 86 -0.25 -1.17 3.15
N SER A 87 0.39 -1.44 4.31
CA SER A 87 1.81 -1.15 4.53
C SER A 87 2.75 -2.03 3.70
N ALA A 88 2.28 -3.17 3.20
CA ALA A 88 3.03 -4.17 2.44
C ALA A 88 2.68 -4.20 0.94
N ASN A 89 1.73 -3.35 0.50
CA ASN A 89 1.12 -3.38 -0.85
C ASN A 89 0.65 -4.80 -1.25
N ILE A 90 -0.04 -5.45 -0.33
CA ILE A 90 -0.68 -6.76 -0.50
C ILE A 90 -2.17 -6.54 -0.74
N ASN A 91 -2.72 -7.16 -1.77
CA ASN A 91 -4.15 -7.15 -2.07
C ASN A 91 -4.81 -8.39 -1.44
N LEU A 92 -5.73 -8.18 -0.49
CA LEU A 92 -6.48 -9.27 0.13
C LEU A 92 -7.79 -9.51 -0.61
N LEU A 93 -7.79 -10.51 -1.51
CA LEU A 93 -8.87 -10.79 -2.44
C LEU A 93 -9.85 -11.85 -1.88
N GLY A 94 -11.11 -11.82 -2.31
CA GLY A 94 -12.12 -12.83 -1.92
C GLY A 94 -13.06 -12.37 -0.80
N TRP A 95 -12.84 -12.85 0.43
CA TRP A 95 -13.71 -12.70 1.62
C TRP A 95 -15.05 -13.46 1.59
N GLY A 96 -15.25 -14.35 0.61
CA GLY A 96 -16.38 -15.28 0.57
C GLY A 96 -16.26 -16.44 1.57
N SER A 97 -17.20 -17.39 1.53
CA SER A 97 -17.01 -18.70 2.20
C SER A 97 -15.97 -19.53 1.44
N CYS A 98 -15.09 -20.23 2.16
CA CYS A 98 -14.16 -21.18 1.55
C CYS A 98 -14.93 -22.33 0.89
N THR A 99 -14.48 -22.76 -0.28
CA THR A 99 -15.05 -23.83 -1.09
C THR A 99 -14.54 -25.22 -0.68
N GLY A 100 -13.39 -25.28 0.01
CA GLY A 100 -12.67 -26.52 0.30
C GLY A 100 -11.80 -27.00 -0.88
N SER A 101 -11.62 -26.17 -1.90
CA SER A 101 -10.74 -26.43 -3.05
C SER A 101 -9.50 -25.53 -3.08
N GLU A 102 -9.38 -24.60 -2.13
CA GLU A 102 -8.24 -23.70 -1.98
C GLU A 102 -6.96 -24.49 -1.60
N THR A 103 -5.93 -24.39 -2.44
CA THR A 103 -4.62 -25.02 -2.21
C THR A 103 -3.63 -24.12 -1.47
N GLU A 104 -3.90 -22.82 -1.41
CA GLU A 104 -3.07 -21.77 -0.80
C GLU A 104 -3.96 -20.61 -0.29
N GLY A 105 -3.35 -19.50 0.09
CA GLY A 105 -4.05 -18.33 0.63
C GLY A 105 -4.32 -18.42 2.15
N ILE A 106 -5.10 -17.46 2.65
CA ILE A 106 -5.42 -17.30 4.07
C ILE A 106 -6.87 -17.69 4.34
N GLN A 107 -7.09 -18.61 5.29
CA GLN A 107 -8.40 -19.05 5.71
C GLN A 107 -8.69 -18.60 7.13
N ILE A 108 -9.79 -17.86 7.34
CA ILE A 108 -10.14 -17.33 8.65
C ILE A 108 -11.34 -18.08 9.23
N ARG A 109 -11.28 -18.47 10.51
CA ARG A 109 -12.38 -19.11 11.23
C ARG A 109 -12.66 -18.46 12.58
N SER A 110 -13.94 -18.39 12.95
CA SER A 110 -14.32 -18.14 14.34
C SER A 110 -14.05 -19.39 15.18
N GLY A 111 -13.45 -19.23 16.36
CA GLY A 111 -13.24 -20.33 17.29
C GLY A 111 -13.20 -19.87 18.74
N ASP A 112 -12.39 -20.54 19.57
CA ASP A 112 -12.13 -20.16 20.97
C ASP A 112 -10.64 -19.86 21.25
N GLN A 113 -9.80 -19.94 20.22
CA GLN A 113 -8.40 -19.55 20.23
C GLN A 113 -8.16 -18.21 19.52
N MET A 114 -6.98 -17.64 19.74
CA MET A 114 -6.40 -16.55 18.94
C MET A 114 -5.04 -17.06 18.48
N VAL A 115 -5.00 -17.67 17.30
CA VAL A 115 -3.80 -18.33 16.78
C VAL A 115 -3.79 -18.38 15.26
N THR A 116 -2.58 -18.27 14.70
CA THR A 116 -2.28 -18.58 13.31
C THR A 116 -1.49 -19.89 13.27
N ASN A 117 -1.91 -20.83 12.42
CA ASN A 117 -1.34 -22.19 12.41
C ASN A 117 0.09 -22.28 11.84
N PHE A 118 0.56 -21.24 11.16
CA PHE A 118 1.82 -21.20 10.43
C PHE A 118 2.32 -19.75 10.29
N LEU A 119 3.63 -19.53 10.23
CA LEU A 119 4.20 -18.21 9.93
C LEU A 119 4.36 -18.05 8.41
N GLY A 120 3.59 -17.16 7.79
CA GLY A 120 3.70 -16.86 6.36
C GLY A 120 2.90 -17.76 5.43
N GLN A 121 3.35 -17.88 4.18
CA GLN A 121 2.81 -18.80 3.18
C GLN A 121 3.13 -20.26 3.56
N ASN A 122 2.11 -21.04 3.86
CA ASN A 122 2.25 -22.43 4.27
C ASN A 122 2.43 -23.36 3.05
N PRO A 123 3.56 -24.08 2.92
CA PRO A 123 3.80 -24.97 1.77
C PRO A 123 2.97 -26.27 1.80
N ALA A 124 2.23 -26.54 2.88
CA ALA A 124 1.39 -27.73 3.04
C ALA A 124 -0.12 -27.47 2.79
N GLY A 125 -0.50 -26.25 2.40
CA GLY A 125 -1.89 -25.83 2.19
C GLY A 125 -2.15 -24.42 2.72
N PRO A 126 -3.40 -23.97 2.84
CA PRO A 126 -3.70 -22.62 3.31
C PRO A 126 -3.16 -22.31 4.73
N THR A 127 -2.82 -21.04 4.96
CA THR A 127 -2.51 -20.51 6.29
C THR A 127 -3.81 -20.18 7.01
N VAL A 128 -4.03 -20.75 8.20
CA VAL A 128 -5.30 -20.69 8.91
C VAL A 128 -5.17 -19.78 10.12
N ILE A 129 -5.98 -18.72 10.15
CA ILE A 129 -6.17 -17.84 11.30
C ILE A 129 -7.44 -18.25 12.04
N GLU A 130 -7.33 -18.51 13.34
CA GLU A 130 -8.48 -18.64 14.24
C GLU A 130 -8.61 -17.40 15.12
N LEU A 131 -9.81 -16.81 15.12
CA LEU A 131 -10.16 -15.67 15.93
C LEU A 131 -11.32 -16.03 16.86
N ASP A 132 -11.13 -15.85 18.16
CA ASP A 132 -12.23 -15.81 19.11
C ASP A 132 -13.05 -14.53 18.86
N PHE A 133 -14.34 -14.70 18.62
CA PHE A 133 -15.31 -13.61 18.50
C PHE A 133 -16.21 -13.49 19.73
N SER A 134 -16.12 -14.42 20.69
CA SER A 134 -16.92 -14.36 21.90
C SER A 134 -16.39 -13.29 22.88
N ALA A 135 -17.30 -12.64 23.60
CA ALA A 135 -17.00 -11.49 24.47
C ALA A 135 -16.63 -11.91 25.91
N ASN A 136 -16.21 -13.16 26.09
CA ASN A 136 -15.98 -13.82 27.37
C ASN A 136 -14.52 -13.62 27.81
N THR A 137 -14.35 -13.02 28.99
CA THR A 137 -13.07 -12.48 29.48
C THR A 137 -12.10 -13.55 30.01
N GLN A 138 -11.86 -14.62 29.24
CA GLN A 138 -10.79 -15.59 29.51
C GLN A 138 -9.49 -15.18 28.82
N GLN A 139 -8.41 -15.92 29.11
CA GLN A 139 -7.03 -15.42 29.16
C GLN A 139 -6.59 -14.56 27.96
N HIS A 140 -7.03 -14.90 26.75
CA HIS A 140 -6.68 -14.20 25.51
C HIS A 140 -7.15 -12.73 25.49
N TRP A 141 -8.35 -12.42 26.01
CA TRP A 141 -8.87 -11.05 26.07
C TRP A 141 -8.32 -10.20 27.23
N THR A 142 -7.56 -10.78 28.17
CA THR A 142 -7.09 -10.07 29.38
C THR A 142 -6.39 -8.77 29.02
N ARG A 143 -5.50 -8.82 28.00
CA ARG A 143 -4.73 -7.67 27.47
C ARG A 143 -5.61 -6.56 26.89
N CYS A 144 -6.69 -6.93 26.21
CA CYS A 144 -7.61 -5.97 25.64
C CYS A 144 -8.49 -5.33 26.73
N THR A 145 -8.99 -6.14 27.67
CA THR A 145 -9.81 -5.65 28.79
C THR A 145 -9.01 -4.79 29.78
N SER A 146 -7.71 -5.06 29.99
CA SER A 146 -6.86 -4.22 30.85
C SER A 146 -6.60 -2.84 30.28
N ASN A 147 -6.63 -2.71 28.95
CA ASN A 147 -6.49 -1.43 28.24
C ASN A 147 -7.84 -0.71 28.03
N GLY A 148 -8.95 -1.26 28.52
CA GLY A 148 -10.27 -0.66 28.42
C GLY A 148 -10.89 -0.64 27.01
N LEU A 149 -10.35 -1.45 26.09
CA LEU A 149 -10.83 -1.54 24.71
C LEU A 149 -12.25 -2.11 24.63
N THR A 150 -13.04 -1.62 23.68
CA THR A 150 -14.34 -2.19 23.31
C THR A 150 -14.15 -3.48 22.52
N ARG A 151 -15.13 -4.41 22.60
CA ARG A 151 -15.09 -5.69 21.87
C ARG A 151 -14.71 -5.57 20.39
N GLU A 152 -15.14 -4.51 19.72
CA GLU A 152 -14.78 -4.23 18.33
C GLU A 152 -13.27 -3.97 18.19
N GLU A 153 -12.72 -3.02 18.95
CA GLU A 153 -11.30 -2.68 18.97
C GLU A 153 -10.47 -3.92 19.33
N CYS A 154 -10.91 -4.70 20.32
CA CYS A 154 -10.23 -5.95 20.69
C CYS A 154 -10.13 -6.92 19.49
N ILE A 155 -11.23 -7.19 18.78
CA ILE A 155 -11.25 -8.07 17.60
C ILE A 155 -10.35 -7.52 16.49
N LYS A 156 -10.35 -6.20 16.28
CA LYS A 156 -9.48 -5.53 15.28
C LYS A 156 -8.00 -5.66 15.64
N THR A 157 -7.61 -5.46 16.90
CA THR A 157 -6.23 -5.63 17.39
C THR A 157 -5.75 -7.07 17.20
N VAL A 158 -6.54 -8.06 17.63
CA VAL A 158 -6.17 -9.48 17.53
C VAL A 158 -6.09 -9.91 16.06
N ALA A 159 -7.01 -9.45 15.21
CA ALA A 159 -6.94 -9.73 13.78
C ALA A 159 -5.64 -9.20 13.15
N LEU A 160 -5.22 -7.97 13.48
CA LEU A 160 -3.95 -7.41 13.02
C LEU A 160 -2.74 -8.20 13.57
N HIS A 161 -2.79 -8.64 14.83
CA HIS A 161 -1.74 -9.47 15.44
C HIS A 161 -1.55 -10.79 14.68
N GLU A 162 -2.62 -11.58 14.56
CA GLU A 162 -2.60 -12.88 13.86
C GLU A 162 -2.27 -12.73 12.37
N PHE A 163 -2.72 -11.66 11.74
CA PHE A 163 -2.37 -11.42 10.34
C PHE A 163 -0.88 -11.10 10.16
N GLY A 164 -0.22 -10.52 11.16
CA GLY A 164 1.24 -10.39 11.16
C GLY A 164 1.94 -11.76 11.11
N HIS A 165 1.46 -12.73 11.89
CA HIS A 165 1.92 -14.11 11.79
C HIS A 165 1.65 -14.73 10.42
N ALA A 166 0.47 -14.49 9.84
CA ALA A 166 0.16 -14.95 8.49
C ALA A 166 1.05 -14.31 7.40
N LEU A 167 1.74 -13.20 7.70
CA LEU A 167 2.77 -12.57 6.86
C LEU A 167 4.22 -12.89 7.30
N ALA A 168 4.42 -14.02 7.96
CA ALA A 168 5.71 -14.58 8.39
C ALA A 168 6.40 -13.85 9.56
N PHE A 169 5.76 -12.85 10.18
CA PHE A 169 6.34 -12.16 11.34
C PHE A 169 6.23 -13.00 12.62
N SER A 170 7.32 -13.11 13.35
CA SER A 170 7.39 -13.77 14.66
C SER A 170 7.08 -12.77 15.78
N HIS A 171 6.83 -13.27 17.00
CA HIS A 171 6.65 -12.39 18.15
C HIS A 171 7.91 -11.56 18.44
N GLU A 172 7.73 -10.28 18.75
CA GLU A 172 8.83 -9.35 18.98
C GLU A 172 9.63 -9.68 20.25
N HIS A 173 8.99 -10.32 21.24
CA HIS A 173 9.65 -10.82 22.46
C HIS A 173 10.36 -12.18 22.29
N ASN A 174 10.27 -12.82 21.11
CA ASN A 174 11.07 -14.00 20.79
C ASN A 174 12.51 -13.63 20.36
N ARG A 175 12.78 -12.35 20.11
CA ARG A 175 14.03 -11.89 19.50
C ARG A 175 15.23 -12.09 20.43
N PRO A 176 16.42 -12.41 19.88
CA PRO A 176 17.65 -12.54 20.66
C PRO A 176 18.08 -11.27 21.43
N ASP A 177 17.66 -10.09 20.97
CA ASP A 177 17.97 -8.77 21.54
C ASP A 177 16.86 -8.20 22.44
N THR A 178 15.85 -9.01 22.78
CA THR A 178 14.74 -8.62 23.67
C THR A 178 15.25 -8.03 25.00
N PRO A 179 14.89 -6.78 25.37
CA PRO A 179 15.38 -6.13 26.59
C PRO A 179 14.98 -6.86 27.89
N ALA A 180 15.84 -6.80 28.90
CA ALA A 180 15.59 -7.47 30.20
C ALA A 180 14.37 -6.96 30.99
N SER A 181 13.77 -5.83 30.58
CA SER A 181 12.47 -5.35 31.10
C SER A 181 11.29 -6.22 30.61
N CYS A 182 11.45 -6.88 29.46
CA CYS A 182 10.49 -7.79 28.87
C CYS A 182 10.65 -9.19 29.50
N THR A 183 9.73 -9.54 30.41
CA THR A 183 9.82 -10.77 31.22
C THR A 183 8.94 -11.92 30.70
N TRP A 184 8.20 -11.70 29.60
CA TRP A 184 7.44 -12.76 28.95
C TRP A 184 8.38 -13.76 28.27
N SER A 185 8.17 -15.04 28.52
CA SER A 185 8.94 -16.11 27.85
C SER A 185 8.52 -16.24 26.38
N PRO A 186 9.47 -16.43 25.43
CA PRO A 186 9.18 -16.63 24.01
C PRO A 186 8.09 -17.67 23.72
N GLN A 187 7.26 -17.41 22.70
CA GLN A 187 6.11 -18.24 22.32
C GLN A 187 5.99 -18.44 20.81
N GLY A 188 5.53 -19.63 20.41
CA GLY A 188 5.34 -19.99 19.01
C GLY A 188 6.64 -20.22 18.26
N THR A 189 6.63 -19.95 16.96
CA THR A 189 7.80 -20.13 16.08
C THR A 189 8.69 -18.88 16.11
N ASN A 190 9.99 -19.08 16.30
CA ASN A 190 11.00 -18.03 16.15
C ASN A 190 11.24 -17.71 14.67
N GLY A 191 11.45 -16.43 14.35
CA GLY A 191 11.96 -16.04 13.03
C GLY A 191 13.39 -16.54 12.77
N ASP A 192 13.79 -16.56 11.50
CA ASP A 192 15.17 -16.80 11.08
C ASP A 192 15.93 -15.50 10.77
N SER A 193 15.21 -14.42 10.48
CA SER A 193 15.74 -13.19 9.93
C SER A 193 15.22 -11.95 10.65
N THR A 194 16.06 -10.92 10.69
CA THR A 194 15.79 -9.65 11.35
C THR A 194 16.57 -8.53 10.64
N TYR A 195 16.24 -7.25 10.82
CA TYR A 195 16.92 -6.07 10.24
C TYR A 195 17.76 -5.24 11.30
N GLY A 196 17.24 -4.49 12.31
CA GLY A 196 18.06 -3.79 13.37
C GLY A 196 17.62 -3.63 14.87
N GLU A 197 16.96 -2.54 15.30
CA GLU A 197 16.55 -2.29 16.72
C GLU A 197 15.21 -2.98 17.17
N TRP A 198 14.86 -3.01 18.45
CA TRP A 198 13.68 -3.69 19.04
C TRP A 198 12.45 -2.77 19.22
N ASP A 199 11.26 -3.27 18.87
CA ASP A 199 10.04 -2.46 18.90
C ASP A 199 9.19 -2.68 20.17
N ALA A 200 9.28 -1.70 21.08
CA ALA A 200 8.47 -1.63 22.30
C ALA A 200 6.97 -1.55 22.03
N ASP A 201 6.55 -1.00 20.89
CA ASP A 201 5.16 -0.72 20.51
C ASP A 201 4.68 -1.59 19.33
N SER A 202 5.41 -2.66 18.97
CA SER A 202 4.95 -3.62 17.96
C SER A 202 3.69 -4.33 18.44
N ILE A 203 2.73 -4.52 17.55
CA ILE A 203 1.55 -5.35 17.84
C ILE A 203 1.92 -6.81 18.16
N LEU A 204 3.10 -7.27 17.72
CA LEU A 204 3.62 -8.61 17.95
C LEU A 204 4.40 -8.74 19.28
N ASN A 205 4.50 -7.65 20.04
CA ASN A 205 5.13 -7.61 21.35
C ASN A 205 4.14 -8.06 22.44
N TYR A 206 4.61 -8.88 23.38
CA TYR A 206 3.81 -9.37 24.52
C TYR A 206 4.11 -8.65 25.84
N CYS A 207 5.23 -7.91 25.87
CA CYS A 207 5.68 -7.11 27.01
C CYS A 207 5.08 -5.71 27.04
N ASN A 208 4.54 -5.25 25.91
CA ASN A 208 3.57 -4.18 25.79
C ASN A 208 2.28 -4.73 25.16
N THR A 209 1.22 -3.93 25.06
CA THR A 209 -0.08 -4.36 24.50
C THR A 209 -0.74 -3.26 23.65
N PRO A 210 -0.06 -2.76 22.60
CA PRO A 210 -0.59 -1.70 21.74
C PRO A 210 -1.82 -2.18 20.93
N PRO A 211 -2.82 -1.32 20.69
CA PRO A 211 -4.06 -1.69 19.98
C PRO A 211 -3.96 -1.62 18.44
N GLN A 212 -2.78 -1.32 17.90
CA GLN A 212 -2.57 -0.99 16.49
C GLN A 212 -1.11 -1.27 16.10
N LEU A 213 -0.83 -1.30 14.80
CA LEU A 213 0.54 -1.40 14.30
C LEU A 213 1.36 -0.15 14.68
N SER A 214 2.63 -0.39 15.00
CA SER A 214 3.62 0.66 15.23
C SER A 214 4.08 1.33 13.92
N GLY A 215 5.02 2.27 14.02
CA GLY A 215 5.74 2.75 12.84
C GLY A 215 6.73 1.73 12.26
N LEU A 216 7.36 0.91 13.12
CA LEU A 216 8.34 -0.10 12.74
C LEU A 216 7.69 -1.35 12.15
N ASP A 217 6.53 -1.78 12.69
CA ASP A 217 5.67 -2.81 12.08
C ASP A 217 5.42 -2.47 10.60
N ARG A 218 4.88 -1.27 10.35
CA ARG A 218 4.50 -0.85 9.00
C ARG A 218 5.69 -0.66 8.07
N ARG A 219 6.78 -0.02 8.53
CA ARG A 219 8.02 0.14 7.72
C ARG A 219 8.74 -1.18 7.45
N GLY A 220 8.75 -2.12 8.39
CA GLY A 220 9.36 -3.42 8.19
C GLY A 220 8.59 -4.28 7.19
N ALA A 221 7.25 -4.29 7.27
CA ALA A 221 6.42 -4.97 6.28
C ALA A 221 6.52 -4.31 4.90
N ALA A 222 6.57 -2.97 4.83
CA ALA A 222 6.92 -2.25 3.62
C ALA A 222 8.26 -2.75 3.06
N ARG A 223 9.36 -2.68 3.80
CA ARG A 223 10.69 -3.07 3.28
C ARG A 223 10.78 -4.54 2.84
N LEU A 224 9.99 -5.44 3.42
CA LEU A 224 10.04 -6.88 3.12
C LEU A 224 9.13 -7.28 1.95
N TYR A 225 7.97 -6.65 1.79
CA TYR A 225 7.02 -6.97 0.70
C TYR A 225 7.06 -5.94 -0.46
N HIS A 226 7.41 -4.67 -0.21
CA HIS A 226 7.63 -3.64 -1.25
C HIS A 226 8.91 -3.82 -2.05
N GLN A 227 9.71 -4.88 -1.84
CA GLN A 227 10.74 -5.23 -2.84
C GLN A 227 10.13 -5.61 -4.20
N SER A 228 8.80 -5.81 -4.26
CA SER A 228 8.06 -6.01 -5.52
C SER A 228 7.07 -4.90 -5.88
N VAL A 229 6.71 -3.97 -4.97
CA VAL A 229 5.80 -2.84 -5.29
C VAL A 229 6.03 -1.62 -4.37
N ARG A 230 6.75 -0.60 -4.86
CA ARG A 230 6.42 0.80 -4.52
C ARG A 230 5.05 1.11 -5.15
N PRO A 231 4.22 2.07 -4.67
CA PRO A 231 3.07 2.52 -5.47
C PRO A 231 3.58 2.88 -6.87
N ALA A 232 3.04 2.21 -7.89
CA ALA A 232 3.54 2.37 -9.26
C ALA A 232 3.48 3.86 -9.64
N PRO A 233 4.52 4.42 -10.27
CA PRO A 233 4.48 5.80 -10.71
C PRO A 233 3.29 5.98 -11.65
N VAL A 234 2.55 7.06 -11.46
CA VAL A 234 1.45 7.43 -12.35
C VAL A 234 2.07 8.02 -13.61
N SER A 235 1.73 7.45 -14.76
CA SER A 235 2.14 7.97 -16.07
C SER A 235 1.09 8.94 -16.63
N GLY A 236 1.56 9.94 -17.39
CA GLY A 236 0.75 10.91 -18.11
C GLY A 236 1.65 12.03 -18.65
N ASP A 237 1.27 12.70 -19.73
CA ASP A 237 1.96 13.88 -20.27
C ASP A 237 1.60 15.12 -19.44
N PHE A 238 2.09 15.15 -18.20
CA PHE A 238 1.80 16.24 -17.26
C PHE A 238 2.27 17.59 -17.80
N ASN A 239 3.34 17.63 -18.61
CA ASN A 239 3.94 18.87 -19.11
C ASN A 239 3.43 19.32 -20.51
N GLY A 240 2.84 18.43 -21.30
CA GLY A 240 2.18 18.73 -22.58
C GLY A 240 3.10 18.73 -23.79
N ASP A 241 4.18 17.95 -23.78
CA ASP A 241 5.15 17.86 -24.89
C ASP A 241 4.96 16.64 -25.82
N GLY A 242 4.01 15.76 -25.49
CA GLY A 242 3.68 14.53 -26.20
C GLY A 242 4.38 13.28 -25.66
N HIS A 243 4.90 13.31 -24.44
CA HIS A 243 5.59 12.19 -23.80
C HIS A 243 5.06 11.91 -22.38
N ASP A 244 4.72 10.63 -22.11
CA ASP A 244 4.34 10.18 -20.77
C ASP A 244 5.49 10.43 -19.75
N ASP A 245 5.26 11.34 -18.83
CA ASP A 245 6.09 11.63 -17.66
C ASP A 245 5.86 10.59 -16.54
N LEU A 246 6.64 10.64 -15.46
CA LEU A 246 6.46 9.78 -14.28
C LEU A 246 6.23 10.58 -13.00
N LEU A 247 5.06 10.40 -12.38
CA LEU A 247 4.71 10.97 -11.08
C LEU A 247 4.81 9.92 -9.95
N CYS A 248 5.60 10.22 -8.93
CA CYS A 248 5.61 9.51 -7.66
C CYS A 248 4.74 10.24 -6.62
N HIS A 249 3.93 9.50 -5.86
CA HIS A 249 3.06 10.06 -4.83
C HIS A 249 3.30 9.40 -3.46
N GLY A 250 3.69 10.20 -2.47
CA GLY A 250 3.74 9.78 -1.08
C GLY A 250 2.34 9.74 -0.48
N THR A 251 1.75 8.55 -0.32
CA THR A 251 0.37 8.36 0.14
C THR A 251 0.13 8.75 1.61
N GLU A 252 1.15 8.66 2.47
CA GLU A 252 1.05 9.11 3.87
C GLU A 252 1.30 10.63 4.05
N THR A 253 2.12 11.24 3.18
CA THR A 253 2.54 12.65 3.31
C THR A 253 1.70 13.59 2.44
N GLY A 254 1.24 13.12 1.28
CA GLY A 254 0.63 13.97 0.25
C GLY A 254 1.65 14.59 -0.70
N PHE A 255 2.94 14.36 -0.47
CA PHE A 255 4.03 14.85 -1.31
C PHE A 255 3.95 14.23 -2.72
N LYS A 256 4.36 15.02 -3.72
CA LYS A 256 4.40 14.64 -5.15
C LYS A 256 5.78 14.95 -5.71
N TRP A 257 6.28 14.09 -6.58
CA TRP A 257 7.48 14.29 -7.40
C TRP A 257 7.16 13.88 -8.84
N ILE A 258 7.67 14.61 -9.82
CA ILE A 258 7.56 14.30 -11.24
C ILE A 258 8.94 14.40 -11.89
N ASP A 259 9.30 13.37 -12.65
CA ASP A 259 10.44 13.32 -13.57
C ASP A 259 9.86 13.45 -14.98
N TYR A 260 10.17 14.54 -15.67
CA TYR A 260 9.60 14.79 -17.01
C TYR A 260 10.39 14.01 -18.05
N ALA A 261 9.68 13.32 -18.94
CA ALA A 261 10.28 12.57 -20.03
C ALA A 261 10.95 13.54 -21.00
N SER A 262 12.27 13.51 -21.10
CA SER A 262 12.95 14.22 -22.18
C SER A 262 12.46 13.73 -23.55
N ALA A 263 12.57 14.57 -24.59
CA ALA A 263 12.22 14.24 -25.98
C ALA A 263 12.92 13.01 -26.62
N SER A 264 13.77 12.31 -25.86
CA SER A 264 14.36 11.01 -26.19
C SER A 264 13.81 9.82 -25.37
N GLY A 265 12.76 10.03 -24.58
CA GLY A 265 12.19 9.04 -23.65
C GLY A 265 13.12 8.71 -22.48
N GLN A 266 13.91 9.69 -22.00
CA GLN A 266 14.79 9.51 -20.84
C GLN A 266 14.30 10.34 -19.66
N PHE A 267 14.22 9.69 -18.51
CA PHE A 267 14.02 10.27 -17.18
C PHE A 267 15.37 10.66 -16.60
N LEU A 268 15.51 11.89 -16.10
CA LEU A 268 16.79 12.50 -15.72
C LEU A 268 16.87 12.89 -14.24
N GLY A 269 15.79 12.69 -13.48
CA GLY A 269 15.62 13.11 -12.10
C GLY A 269 14.39 14.01 -11.94
N THR A 270 14.00 14.30 -10.71
CA THR A 270 12.81 15.11 -10.42
C THR A 270 12.93 16.56 -10.95
N ASP A 271 12.11 16.91 -11.95
CA ASP A 271 11.96 18.27 -12.48
C ASP A 271 11.00 19.12 -11.63
N TRP A 272 9.95 18.50 -11.08
CA TRP A 272 8.98 19.18 -10.22
C TRP A 272 8.65 18.36 -8.98
N SER A 273 8.54 19.02 -7.82
CA SER A 273 8.05 18.37 -6.61
C SER A 273 7.40 19.36 -5.65
N ARG A 274 6.54 18.83 -4.77
CA ARG A 274 5.80 19.64 -3.80
C ARG A 274 5.23 18.81 -2.64
N ASP A 275 5.38 19.34 -1.42
CA ASP A 275 4.44 19.03 -0.34
C ASP A 275 3.10 19.71 -0.62
N ALA A 276 2.18 18.95 -1.22
CA ALA A 276 0.83 19.43 -1.51
C ALA A 276 -0.10 19.29 -0.29
N ASN A 277 0.28 18.49 0.72
CA ASN A 277 -0.61 18.00 1.79
C ASN A 277 -2.00 17.58 1.23
N TRP A 278 -1.99 16.87 0.11
CA TRP A 278 -3.17 16.59 -0.72
C TRP A 278 -3.16 15.15 -1.22
N CYS A 279 -4.34 14.52 -1.19
CA CYS A 279 -4.54 13.09 -1.40
C CYS A 279 -3.73 12.21 -0.44
N ASN A 280 -3.90 12.40 0.88
CA ASN A 280 -3.10 11.74 1.92
C ASN A 280 -3.94 11.12 3.06
N SER A 281 -5.18 10.77 2.78
CA SER A 281 -6.10 10.11 3.73
C SER A 281 -6.24 8.60 3.50
N ALA A 282 -6.62 7.90 4.58
CA ALA A 282 -7.09 6.50 4.64
C ALA A 282 -8.00 6.06 3.49
N THR A 283 -8.79 7.01 3.00
CA THR A 283 -9.95 6.86 2.13
C THR A 283 -9.70 7.39 0.71
N GLN A 284 -8.52 7.94 0.45
CA GLN A 284 -8.22 8.67 -0.78
C GLN A 284 -7.36 7.86 -1.75
N ARG A 285 -7.59 8.06 -3.06
CA ARG A 285 -6.80 7.49 -4.15
C ARG A 285 -6.54 8.54 -5.22
N LEU A 286 -5.33 8.54 -5.77
CA LEU A 286 -4.90 9.41 -6.86
C LEU A 286 -5.15 8.75 -8.22
N PHE A 287 -5.57 9.56 -9.19
CA PHE A 287 -5.74 9.22 -10.60
C PHE A 287 -5.18 10.37 -11.46
N SER A 288 -4.84 10.09 -12.72
CA SER A 288 -4.52 11.08 -13.75
C SER A 288 -5.52 11.02 -14.91
N GLY A 289 -5.62 12.13 -15.66
CA GLY A 289 -6.40 12.27 -16.90
C GLY A 289 -6.51 13.74 -17.32
N ASP A 290 -6.67 14.05 -18.60
CA ASP A 290 -6.85 15.43 -19.11
C ASP A 290 -8.30 15.87 -18.88
N PHE A 291 -8.60 16.41 -17.69
CA PHE A 291 -9.97 16.76 -17.32
C PHE A 291 -10.39 18.09 -17.93
N ASP A 292 -9.52 19.10 -17.95
CA ASP A 292 -9.86 20.43 -18.50
C ASP A 292 -9.65 20.59 -20.02
N GLY A 293 -9.18 19.53 -20.70
CA GLY A 293 -9.16 19.35 -22.15
C GLY A 293 -8.10 20.20 -22.85
N ASP A 294 -7.01 20.50 -22.16
CA ASP A 294 -5.96 21.40 -22.64
C ASP A 294 -4.67 20.69 -23.08
N GLY A 295 -4.69 19.35 -23.10
CA GLY A 295 -3.64 18.47 -23.61
C GLY A 295 -2.56 18.13 -22.59
N ARG A 296 -2.88 18.17 -21.29
CA ARG A 296 -2.01 17.76 -20.19
C ARG A 296 -2.78 16.93 -19.19
N GLU A 297 -2.18 15.87 -18.67
CA GLU A 297 -2.82 15.10 -17.61
C GLU A 297 -2.92 15.94 -16.32
N ASP A 298 -4.14 16.04 -15.79
CA ASP A 298 -4.44 16.60 -14.49
C ASP A 298 -4.36 15.52 -13.40
N LEU A 299 -4.55 15.92 -12.13
CA LEU A 299 -4.64 14.99 -11.01
C LEU A 299 -6.01 15.03 -10.34
N LEU A 300 -6.64 13.86 -10.21
CA LEU A 300 -7.86 13.66 -9.43
C LEU A 300 -7.59 12.84 -8.18
N CYS A 301 -7.98 13.39 -7.04
CA CYS A 301 -8.07 12.66 -5.78
C CYS A 301 -9.52 12.30 -5.49
N HIS A 302 -9.81 11.00 -5.32
CA HIS A 302 -11.13 10.49 -4.98
C HIS A 302 -11.15 9.87 -3.58
N ASP A 303 -12.04 10.35 -2.72
CA ASP A 303 -12.38 9.71 -1.45
C ASP A 303 -13.45 8.63 -1.70
N PHE A 304 -13.04 7.36 -1.67
CA PHE A 304 -13.91 6.22 -1.94
C PHE A 304 -14.82 5.82 -0.77
N GLN A 305 -14.78 6.52 0.36
CA GLN A 305 -15.68 6.30 1.51
C GLN A 305 -16.75 7.40 1.65
N ALA A 306 -16.42 8.64 1.27
CA ALA A 306 -17.30 9.81 1.40
C ALA A 306 -17.71 10.41 0.03
N GLY A 307 -17.18 9.88 -1.07
CA GLY A 307 -17.51 10.30 -2.44
C GLY A 307 -16.98 11.67 -2.83
N PHE A 308 -16.13 12.29 -2.00
CA PHE A 308 -15.50 13.56 -2.33
C PHE A 308 -14.47 13.41 -3.43
N LYS A 309 -14.40 14.40 -4.31
CA LYS A 309 -13.43 14.47 -5.41
C LYS A 309 -12.80 15.84 -5.42
N TRP A 310 -11.50 15.88 -5.66
CA TRP A 310 -10.72 17.09 -5.84
C TRP A 310 -9.90 16.92 -7.11
N VAL A 311 -9.83 17.95 -7.94
CA VAL A 311 -8.99 18.00 -9.14
C VAL A 311 -8.01 19.18 -9.02
N ASP A 312 -6.75 18.91 -9.30
CA ASP A 312 -5.63 19.85 -9.39
C ASP A 312 -5.21 19.86 -10.87
N TYR A 313 -5.46 20.97 -11.58
CA TYR A 313 -5.22 21.04 -13.02
C TYR A 313 -3.74 21.35 -13.30
N ALA A 314 -3.15 20.67 -14.28
CA ALA A 314 -1.77 20.87 -14.69
C ALA A 314 -1.59 22.26 -15.30
N ASN A 315 -0.81 23.14 -14.66
CA ASN A 315 -0.53 24.45 -15.27
C ASN A 315 0.31 24.29 -16.56
N ALA A 316 0.49 25.38 -17.31
CA ALA A 316 1.26 25.41 -18.58
C ALA A 316 2.79 25.15 -18.44
N SER A 317 3.22 24.48 -17.36
CA SER A 317 4.58 23.96 -17.12
C SER A 317 4.53 22.60 -16.40
N GLY A 318 3.38 21.92 -16.43
CA GLY A 318 3.08 20.63 -15.78
C GLY A 318 3.02 20.61 -14.26
N GLN A 319 2.84 21.78 -13.64
CA GLN A 319 2.95 21.90 -12.18
C GLN A 319 1.59 22.02 -11.50
N PHE A 320 1.42 21.25 -10.43
CA PHE A 320 0.19 21.19 -9.65
C PHE A 320 0.19 22.23 -8.52
N LEU A 321 -0.76 23.17 -8.61
CA LEU A 321 -0.77 24.35 -7.75
C LEU A 321 -1.73 24.23 -6.55
N GLY A 322 -2.50 23.16 -6.48
CA GLY A 322 -3.51 22.90 -5.46
C GLY A 322 -4.90 22.92 -6.08
N THR A 323 -5.82 22.17 -5.48
CA THR A 323 -7.19 21.94 -5.99
C THR A 323 -7.85 23.15 -6.68
N ASN A 324 -8.08 23.02 -7.99
CA ASN A 324 -8.83 23.94 -8.82
C ASN A 324 -10.35 23.70 -8.72
N TRP A 325 -10.75 22.43 -8.62
CA TRP A 325 -12.16 22.02 -8.55
C TRP A 325 -12.40 20.92 -7.52
N SER A 326 -13.58 20.91 -6.88
CA SER A 326 -13.97 19.80 -6.01
C SER A 326 -15.48 19.65 -5.88
N THR A 327 -15.92 18.43 -5.55
CA THR A 327 -17.32 18.13 -5.21
C THR A 327 -17.41 17.12 -4.07
N GLY A 328 -18.56 17.11 -3.39
CA GLY A 328 -18.97 16.06 -2.46
C GLY A 328 -20.35 15.57 -2.87
N ASN A 329 -20.39 14.64 -3.84
CA ASN A 329 -21.63 14.21 -4.48
C ASN A 329 -22.13 12.81 -4.07
N ALA A 330 -21.49 12.16 -3.08
CA ALA A 330 -21.85 10.81 -2.60
C ALA A 330 -22.03 9.82 -3.77
N TRP A 331 -21.05 9.82 -4.67
CA TRP A 331 -21.01 8.99 -5.87
C TRP A 331 -19.65 8.29 -5.98
N CYS A 332 -19.69 7.01 -6.35
CA CYS A 332 -18.55 6.08 -6.30
C CYS A 332 -17.93 5.92 -4.90
N ASP A 333 -18.79 5.85 -3.88
CA ASP A 333 -18.49 5.96 -2.45
C ASP A 333 -18.87 4.72 -1.63
N ASN A 334 -19.25 3.62 -2.28
CA ASN A 334 -19.69 2.38 -1.64
C ASN A 334 -18.87 1.16 -2.12
N ASP A 335 -18.46 0.27 -1.22
CA ASP A 335 -17.82 -1.02 -1.60
C ASP A 335 -18.85 -1.95 -2.28
N PRO A 336 -18.56 -2.57 -3.45
CA PRO A 336 -17.28 -2.64 -4.16
C PRO A 336 -17.28 -1.85 -5.48
N GLN A 337 -17.61 -0.55 -5.39
CA GLN A 337 -17.49 0.40 -6.51
C GLN A 337 -16.03 0.78 -6.77
N GLN A 338 -15.69 0.90 -8.05
CA GLN A 338 -14.37 1.26 -8.54
C GLN A 338 -14.48 2.43 -9.53
N LEU A 339 -13.62 3.43 -9.36
CA LEU A 339 -13.51 4.57 -10.27
C LEU A 339 -12.49 4.26 -11.37
N PHE A 340 -12.81 4.65 -12.61
CA PHE A 340 -11.97 4.58 -13.79
C PHE A 340 -12.02 5.94 -14.50
N ILE A 341 -10.92 6.29 -15.16
CA ILE A 341 -10.76 7.53 -15.94
C ILE A 341 -10.67 7.20 -17.42
N GLY A 342 -11.14 8.12 -18.27
CA GLY A 342 -10.92 8.11 -19.71
C GLY A 342 -12.02 8.85 -20.47
N ASP A 343 -11.70 9.50 -21.59
CA ASP A 343 -12.67 10.08 -22.53
C ASP A 343 -13.67 8.99 -23.00
N PHE A 344 -14.92 9.04 -22.50
CA PHE A 344 -15.94 8.04 -22.76
C PHE A 344 -17.01 8.51 -23.76
N ASP A 345 -17.11 9.80 -24.08
CA ASP A 345 -18.04 10.32 -25.10
C ASP A 345 -17.38 10.91 -26.38
N GLY A 346 -16.07 11.12 -26.35
CA GLY A 346 -15.24 11.55 -27.47
C GLY A 346 -15.12 13.07 -27.63
N ASP A 347 -15.38 13.86 -26.59
CA ASP A 347 -15.30 15.32 -26.65
C ASP A 347 -13.89 15.91 -26.41
N GLY A 348 -12.94 15.08 -25.94
CA GLY A 348 -11.55 15.44 -25.67
C GLY A 348 -11.27 15.80 -24.21
N HIS A 349 -12.22 15.60 -23.30
CA HIS A 349 -12.02 15.64 -21.85
C HIS A 349 -12.11 14.23 -21.25
N ASP A 350 -11.27 13.91 -20.27
CA ASP A 350 -11.35 12.63 -19.57
C ASP A 350 -12.54 12.58 -18.60
N ASP A 351 -13.31 11.50 -18.66
CA ASP A 351 -14.52 11.31 -17.86
C ASP A 351 -14.31 10.41 -16.66
N LEU A 352 -15.30 10.39 -15.75
CA LEU A 352 -15.33 9.48 -14.61
C LEU A 352 -16.34 8.36 -14.84
N LEU A 353 -15.87 7.11 -14.87
CA LEU A 353 -16.72 5.92 -14.84
C LEU A 353 -16.65 5.27 -13.46
N CYS A 354 -17.82 5.06 -12.85
CA CYS A 354 -17.96 4.24 -11.65
C CYS A 354 -18.57 2.89 -11.99
N HIS A 355 -17.90 1.81 -11.58
CA HIS A 355 -18.35 0.43 -11.77
C HIS A 355 -18.57 -0.27 -10.43
N ASP A 356 -19.80 -0.68 -10.14
CA ASP A 356 -20.10 -1.58 -9.03
C ASP A 356 -19.83 -3.03 -9.46
N SER A 357 -18.80 -3.64 -8.89
CA SER A 357 -18.41 -5.02 -9.23
C SER A 357 -19.31 -6.11 -8.61
N ALA A 358 -20.18 -5.79 -7.64
CA ALA A 358 -21.15 -6.73 -7.09
C ALA A 358 -22.44 -6.81 -7.92
N THR A 359 -22.88 -5.69 -8.50
CA THR A 359 -24.10 -5.64 -9.33
C THR A 359 -23.82 -5.62 -10.83
N GLY A 360 -22.62 -5.20 -11.25
CA GLY A 360 -22.24 -4.96 -12.63
C GLY A 360 -22.65 -3.60 -13.18
N TYR A 361 -23.38 -2.78 -12.41
CA TYR A 361 -23.86 -1.46 -12.84
C TYR A 361 -22.71 -0.49 -13.12
N LYS A 362 -22.94 0.40 -14.09
CA LYS A 362 -21.97 1.40 -14.56
C LYS A 362 -22.66 2.75 -14.67
N TRP A 363 -22.02 3.76 -14.11
CA TRP A 363 -22.41 5.16 -14.18
C TRP A 363 -21.26 5.98 -14.76
N ILE A 364 -21.57 6.98 -15.58
CA ILE A 364 -20.58 7.94 -16.09
C ILE A 364 -21.01 9.35 -15.66
N ASP A 365 -20.07 10.10 -15.09
CA ASP A 365 -20.14 11.54 -14.81
C ASP A 365 -19.20 12.19 -15.83
N TYR A 366 -19.80 12.81 -16.86
CA TYR A 366 -19.04 13.42 -17.96
C TYR A 366 -18.36 14.69 -17.47
N ALA A 367 -17.13 14.93 -17.92
CA ALA A 367 -16.51 16.23 -17.78
C ALA A 367 -17.36 17.31 -18.47
N ASN A 368 -17.13 18.56 -18.11
CA ASN A 368 -17.60 19.69 -18.90
C ASN A 368 -16.39 20.44 -19.47
N ALA A 369 -16.63 21.40 -20.35
CA ALA A 369 -15.61 22.25 -20.99
C ALA A 369 -14.83 23.20 -20.03
N SER A 370 -14.69 22.83 -18.77
CA SER A 370 -13.83 23.42 -17.74
C SER A 370 -13.33 22.36 -16.73
N GLY A 371 -13.37 21.08 -17.10
CA GLY A 371 -12.92 19.94 -16.28
C GLY A 371 -13.73 19.66 -15.02
N GLN A 372 -15.05 19.90 -15.03
CA GLN A 372 -15.90 19.81 -13.82
C GLN A 372 -17.02 18.78 -13.94
N PHE A 373 -17.10 17.89 -12.95
CA PHE A 373 -18.08 16.80 -12.89
C PHE A 373 -19.33 17.23 -12.13
N LEU A 374 -20.40 17.56 -12.87
CA LEU A 374 -21.61 18.16 -12.33
C LEU A 374 -22.68 17.13 -11.92
N GLY A 375 -22.47 15.84 -12.20
CA GLY A 375 -23.35 14.74 -11.82
C GLY A 375 -23.58 13.73 -12.93
N THR A 376 -23.92 12.51 -12.54
CA THR A 376 -24.04 11.37 -13.46
C THR A 376 -25.04 11.61 -14.59
N ASN A 377 -24.53 11.59 -15.81
CA ASN A 377 -25.30 11.82 -17.03
C ASN A 377 -25.77 10.51 -17.68
N TRP A 378 -25.10 9.39 -17.38
CA TRP A 378 -25.41 8.08 -17.97
C TRP A 378 -25.49 6.97 -16.91
N LEU A 379 -26.57 6.20 -16.96
CA LEU A 379 -26.76 4.92 -16.30
C LEU A 379 -27.04 3.88 -17.39
N ARG A 380 -26.35 2.74 -17.32
CA ARG A 380 -26.78 1.53 -18.02
C ARG A 380 -27.05 0.40 -17.03
N ASP A 381 -28.32 0.01 -16.97
CA ASP A 381 -28.74 -1.24 -16.34
C ASP A 381 -28.16 -2.45 -17.11
N ALA A 382 -27.96 -3.55 -16.36
CA ALA A 382 -27.28 -4.77 -16.79
C ALA A 382 -27.91 -5.49 -18.01
#